data_AF-A0A532CG10-F1
#
_entry.id   AF-A0A532CG10-F1
#
_cell.length_a   1.000
_cell.length_b   1.000
_cell.length_c   1.000
_cell.angle_alpha   90.00
_cell.angle_beta   90.00
_cell.angle_gamma   90.00
#
_symmetry.space_group_name_H-M   'P 1'
#
loop_
_entity.id
_entity.type
_entity.pdbx_description
1 polymer ?
#
loop_
_entity_poly.entity_id
_entity_poly.type
_entity_poly.pdbx_seq_one_letter_code
_entity_poly.pdbx_strand_id
1 'polypeptide(L)'
;MTPVLFRASMKINVSKIAAAKSQLLEAINLFFEERDPISIHTLTCAALQILHDHFDDVGQVWDHNLIFHYDSIYIKDEYRKEYAEHVHKVRNFFKHADRDLKAGKTSIVFNTEENAFYILEAVRCLSIIEGSKYVFHPEFGFFIYWYSLKYPNHLNDQGKMSFIKLKNISPDNYKYFHDEIVYLKANPDLMQYEHKAE
;
A
#
# COMPACT_ATOMS: atom_id res chain seq x y z
N MET A 1 -4.99 -43.93 2.76
CA MET A 1 -5.60 -42.79 3.49
C MET A 1 -4.48 -41.92 4.01
N THR A 2 -4.31 -40.73 3.44
CA THR A 2 -3.33 -39.74 3.91
C THR A 2 -3.91 -39.06 5.15
N PRO A 3 -3.17 -38.94 6.27
CA PRO A 3 -3.73 -38.30 7.45
C PRO A 3 -3.90 -36.81 7.17
N VAL A 4 -5.14 -36.32 7.31
CA VAL A 4 -5.42 -34.89 7.37
C VAL A 4 -4.83 -34.40 8.69
N LEU A 5 -3.68 -33.74 8.62
CA LEU A 5 -3.10 -33.05 9.76
C LEU A 5 -4.06 -31.94 10.18
N PHE A 6 -4.78 -32.18 11.27
CA PHE A 6 -5.63 -31.19 11.91
C PHE A 6 -4.71 -30.07 12.43
N ARG A 7 -4.63 -28.95 11.70
CA ARG A 7 -3.89 -27.78 12.14
C ARG A 7 -4.48 -27.35 13.49
N ALA A 8 -3.67 -27.38 14.55
CA ALA A 8 -4.07 -26.86 15.84
C ALA A 8 -4.57 -25.41 15.68
N SER A 9 -5.62 -25.04 16.41
CA SER A 9 -6.15 -23.67 16.42
C SER A 9 -5.06 -22.73 16.97
N MET A 10 -4.39 -22.00 16.08
CA MET A 10 -3.50 -20.90 16.48
C MET A 10 -4.34 -19.65 16.71
N LYS A 11 -4.31 -19.14 17.94
CA LYS A 11 -4.84 -17.82 18.27
C LYS A 11 -3.66 -16.85 18.33
N ILE A 12 -3.76 -15.75 17.61
CA ILE A 12 -2.78 -14.66 17.64
C ILE A 12 -3.48 -13.37 18.09
N ASN A 13 -2.79 -12.56 18.88
CA ASN A 13 -3.23 -11.20 19.19
C ASN A 13 -2.68 -10.27 18.12
N VAL A 14 -3.55 -9.53 17.44
CA VAL A 14 -3.18 -8.65 16.33
C VAL A 14 -3.64 -7.24 16.65
N SER A 15 -2.72 -6.28 16.68
CA SER A 15 -3.05 -4.85 16.79
C SER A 15 -3.57 -4.32 15.44
N LYS A 16 -4.26 -3.17 15.45
CA LYS A 16 -4.75 -2.54 14.22
C LYS A 16 -3.63 -2.22 13.25
N ILE A 17 -2.54 -1.59 13.71
CA ILE A 17 -1.37 -1.30 12.88
C ILE A 17 -0.70 -2.58 12.36
N ALA A 18 -0.59 -3.64 13.18
CA ALA A 18 -0.05 -4.92 12.71
C ALA A 18 -0.92 -5.54 11.61
N ALA A 19 -2.25 -5.42 11.72
CA ALA A 19 -3.18 -5.87 10.68
C ALA A 19 -3.02 -5.07 9.39
N ALA A 20 -2.95 -3.73 9.47
CA ALA A 20 -2.75 -2.86 8.30
C ALA A 20 -1.42 -3.16 7.59
N LYS A 21 -0.34 -3.30 8.36
CA LYS A 21 0.98 -3.69 7.86
C LYS A 21 0.93 -5.05 7.16
N SER A 22 0.32 -6.05 7.79
CA SER A 22 0.19 -7.39 7.21
C SER A 22 -0.59 -7.38 5.89
N GLN A 23 -1.68 -6.60 5.80
CA GLN A 23 -2.45 -6.48 4.57
C GLN A 23 -1.69 -5.75 3.46
N LEU A 24 -0.96 -4.69 3.81
CA LEU A 24 -0.17 -3.93 2.85
C LEU A 24 1.03 -4.74 2.31
N LEU A 25 1.71 -5.51 3.17
CA LEU A 25 2.77 -6.43 2.75
C LEU A 25 2.25 -7.47 1.76
N GLU A 26 1.11 -8.10 2.06
CA GLU A 26 0.50 -9.07 1.13
C GLU A 26 0.09 -8.40 -0.18
N ALA A 27 -0.52 -7.21 -0.13
CA ALA A 27 -0.90 -6.47 -1.34
C ALA A 27 0.29 -6.17 -2.26
N ILE A 28 1.45 -5.82 -1.69
CA ILE A 28 2.67 -5.56 -2.46
C ILE A 28 3.26 -6.85 -3.05
N ASN A 29 3.25 -7.95 -2.31
CA ASN A 29 3.68 -9.24 -2.86
C ASN A 29 2.77 -9.66 -4.03
N LEU A 30 1.45 -9.60 -3.86
CA LEU A 30 0.49 -9.83 -4.94
C LEU A 30 0.74 -8.94 -6.15
N PHE A 31 1.09 -7.67 -5.92
CA PHE A 31 1.39 -6.69 -6.95
C PHE A 31 2.62 -7.08 -7.79
N PHE A 32 3.74 -7.42 -7.15
CA PHE A 32 4.95 -7.83 -7.86
C PHE A 32 4.89 -9.26 -8.44
N GLU A 33 4.00 -10.10 -7.92
CA GLU A 33 3.67 -11.40 -8.50
C GLU A 33 2.65 -11.30 -9.65
N GLU A 34 2.18 -10.09 -9.99
CA GLU A 34 1.16 -9.84 -11.03
C GLU A 34 -0.11 -10.69 -10.81
N ARG A 35 -0.51 -10.88 -9.54
CA ARG A 35 -1.73 -11.62 -9.15
C ARG A 35 -2.98 -10.73 -9.23
N ASP A 36 -4.09 -11.20 -8.64
CA ASP A 36 -5.42 -10.58 -8.76
C ASP A 36 -5.45 -9.10 -8.32
N PRO A 37 -5.73 -8.15 -9.24
CA PRO A 37 -5.77 -6.73 -8.95
C PRO A 37 -6.92 -6.33 -8.02
N ILE A 38 -8.01 -7.11 -7.94
CA ILE A 38 -9.12 -6.84 -7.02
C ILE A 38 -8.67 -7.12 -5.58
N SER A 39 -7.99 -8.25 -5.35
CA SER A 39 -7.39 -8.59 -4.06
C SER A 39 -6.35 -7.56 -3.61
N ILE A 40 -5.47 -7.10 -4.52
CA ILE A 40 -4.50 -6.02 -4.25
C ILE A 40 -5.25 -4.78 -3.76
N HIS A 41 -6.22 -4.29 -4.54
CA HIS A 41 -6.99 -3.11 -4.20
C HIS A 41 -7.67 -3.24 -2.84
N THR A 42 -8.31 -4.38 -2.59
CA THR A 42 -9.09 -4.65 -1.38
C THR A 42 -8.20 -4.64 -0.13
N LEU A 43 -7.05 -5.32 -0.18
CA LEU A 43 -6.10 -5.36 0.92
C LEU A 43 -5.49 -3.99 1.20
N THR A 44 -5.04 -3.28 0.16
CA THR A 44 -4.48 -1.93 0.30
C THR A 44 -5.50 -0.96 0.89
N CYS A 45 -6.74 -1.00 0.41
CA CYS A 45 -7.81 -0.13 0.87
C CYS A 45 -8.27 -0.42 2.31
N ALA A 46 -8.20 -1.70 2.74
CA ALA A 46 -8.47 -2.08 4.12
C ALA A 46 -7.32 -1.63 5.05
N ALA A 47 -6.07 -1.74 4.61
CA ALA A 47 -4.92 -1.16 5.31
C ALA A 47 -5.05 0.37 5.44
N LEU A 48 -5.33 1.07 4.34
CA LEU A 48 -5.51 2.52 4.32
C LEU A 48 -6.61 3.00 5.26
N GLN A 49 -7.75 2.31 5.30
CA GLN A 49 -8.80 2.69 6.24
C GLN A 49 -8.29 2.67 7.68
N ILE A 50 -7.59 1.60 8.07
CA ILE A 50 -7.02 1.50 9.42
C ILE A 50 -6.01 2.63 9.67
N LEU A 51 -5.15 2.93 8.69
CA LEU A 51 -4.12 3.95 8.83
C LEU A 51 -4.73 5.36 8.92
N HIS A 52 -5.68 5.70 8.05
CA HIS A 52 -6.40 6.98 8.09
C HIS A 52 -7.08 7.19 9.45
N ASP A 53 -7.77 6.17 9.97
CA ASP A 53 -8.43 6.22 11.28
C ASP A 53 -7.44 6.45 12.44
N HIS A 54 -6.14 6.15 12.28
CA HIS A 54 -5.11 6.40 13.32
C HIS A 54 -4.50 7.80 13.26
N PHE A 55 -4.67 8.54 12.17
CA PHE A 55 -4.08 9.88 12.09
C PHE A 55 -4.76 10.88 13.03
N ASP A 56 -6.07 10.73 13.23
CA ASP A 56 -6.83 11.53 14.20
C ASP A 56 -6.29 11.40 15.64
N ASP A 57 -5.71 10.24 15.96
CA ASP A 57 -5.21 9.91 17.31
C ASP A 57 -3.78 10.38 17.59
N VAL A 58 -2.94 10.60 16.57
CA VAL A 58 -1.50 10.89 16.76
C VAL A 58 -1.18 12.38 16.88
N GLY A 59 -2.17 13.27 16.73
CA GLY A 59 -1.99 14.72 16.88
C GLY A 59 -0.94 15.34 15.95
N GLN A 60 -0.55 14.62 14.89
CA GLN A 60 0.40 15.12 13.90
C GLN A 60 -0.32 16.08 12.96
N VAL A 61 0.31 17.23 12.70
CA VAL A 61 -0.15 18.14 11.65
C VAL A 61 -0.03 17.38 10.33
N TRP A 62 -1.18 17.16 9.70
CA TRP A 62 -1.30 16.43 8.44
C TRP A 62 -0.25 16.89 7.43
N ASP A 63 0.63 15.97 7.05
CA ASP A 63 1.53 16.21 5.94
C ASP A 63 0.65 16.44 4.70
N HIS A 64 0.91 17.56 4.05
CA HIS A 64 0.18 18.02 2.89
C HIS A 64 0.29 17.02 1.73
N ASN A 65 1.19 16.04 1.80
CA ASN A 65 1.45 15.07 0.74
C ASN A 65 0.49 13.85 0.68
N LEU A 66 -0.52 13.76 1.55
CA LEU A 66 -1.54 12.70 1.52
C LEU A 66 -2.74 13.14 0.65
N ILE A 67 -2.87 12.51 -0.52
CA ILE A 67 -3.84 12.91 -1.54
C ILE A 67 -5.19 12.23 -1.31
N PHE A 68 -5.22 10.94 -0.94
CA PHE A 68 -6.45 10.16 -0.89
C PHE A 68 -7.18 10.22 0.45
N HIS A 69 -6.68 11.00 1.40
CA HIS A 69 -7.38 11.26 2.66
C HIS A 69 -8.59 12.20 2.44
N TYR A 70 -9.70 11.96 3.15
CA TYR A 70 -10.90 12.79 3.01
C TYR A 70 -10.72 14.22 3.53
N ASP A 71 -9.77 14.41 4.44
CA ASP A 71 -9.33 15.73 4.96
C ASP A 71 -8.07 16.27 4.25
N SER A 72 -7.79 15.82 3.01
CA SER A 72 -6.70 16.38 2.22
C SER A 72 -6.87 17.90 2.07
N ILE A 73 -5.81 18.66 2.38
CA ILE A 73 -5.82 20.13 2.32
C ILE A 73 -6.02 20.69 0.91
N TYR A 74 -5.91 19.85 -0.11
CA TYR A 74 -6.10 20.21 -1.51
C TYR A 74 -7.57 20.26 -1.92
N ILE A 75 -8.48 19.75 -1.08
CA ILE A 75 -9.90 19.63 -1.37
C ILE A 75 -10.67 20.64 -0.50
N LYS A 76 -11.43 21.54 -1.14
CA LYS A 76 -12.27 22.49 -0.41
C LYS A 76 -13.37 21.76 0.36
N ASP A 77 -13.74 22.30 1.52
CA ASP A 77 -14.71 21.71 2.45
C ASP A 77 -16.03 21.30 1.77
N GLU A 78 -16.55 22.14 0.87
CA GLU A 78 -17.81 21.85 0.17
C GLU A 78 -17.75 20.66 -0.80
N TYR A 79 -16.55 20.24 -1.24
CA TYR A 79 -16.35 19.11 -2.16
C TYR A 79 -15.83 17.84 -1.47
N ARG A 80 -15.53 17.86 -0.16
CA ARG A 80 -14.93 16.70 0.53
C ARG A 80 -15.78 15.43 0.44
N LYS A 81 -17.10 15.56 0.56
CA LYS A 81 -18.03 14.42 0.44
C LYS A 81 -17.97 13.79 -0.96
N GLU A 82 -18.04 14.62 -2.00
CA GLU A 82 -17.97 14.16 -3.39
C GLU A 82 -16.61 13.52 -3.69
N TYR A 83 -15.52 14.13 -3.23
CA TYR A 83 -14.17 13.60 -3.34
C TYR A 83 -14.06 12.22 -2.68
N ALA A 84 -14.50 12.08 -1.43
CA ALA A 84 -14.48 10.82 -0.70
C ALA A 84 -15.36 9.74 -1.36
N GLU A 85 -16.52 10.11 -1.90
CA GLU A 85 -17.37 9.19 -2.67
C GLU A 85 -16.67 8.69 -3.94
N HIS A 86 -15.92 9.56 -4.61
CA HIS A 86 -15.16 9.22 -5.82
C HIS A 86 -13.99 8.30 -5.51
N VAL A 87 -13.13 8.68 -4.56
CA VAL A 87 -11.99 7.87 -4.10
C VAL A 87 -12.46 6.50 -3.61
N HIS A 88 -13.53 6.45 -2.84
CA HIS A 88 -14.01 5.18 -2.28
C HIS A 88 -14.90 4.36 -3.22
N LYS A 89 -15.18 4.83 -4.44
CA LYS A 89 -16.15 4.22 -5.35
C LYS A 89 -15.86 2.74 -5.62
N VAL A 90 -14.63 2.41 -5.99
CA VAL A 90 -14.21 1.04 -6.33
C VAL A 90 -14.23 0.15 -5.10
N ARG A 91 -13.56 0.56 -4.01
CA ARG A 91 -13.58 -0.13 -2.72
C ARG A 91 -14.99 -0.40 -2.21
N ASN A 92 -15.89 0.58 -2.30
CA ASN A 92 -17.27 0.44 -1.86
C ASN A 92 -18.03 -0.57 -2.71
N PHE A 93 -17.83 -0.57 -4.03
CA PHE A 93 -18.41 -1.57 -4.92
C PHE A 93 -17.97 -2.99 -4.55
N PHE A 94 -16.70 -3.20 -4.21
CA PHE A 94 -16.21 -4.53 -3.82
C PHE A 94 -16.75 -5.02 -2.48
N LYS A 95 -17.13 -4.13 -1.53
CA LYS A 95 -17.56 -4.54 -0.18
C LYS A 95 -19.07 -4.40 0.11
N HIS A 96 -19.82 -3.61 -0.65
CA HIS A 96 -21.23 -3.28 -0.37
C HIS A 96 -22.21 -3.82 -1.41
N ALA A 97 -22.16 -5.15 -1.64
CA ALA A 97 -23.06 -5.83 -2.57
C ALA A 97 -24.55 -5.63 -2.23
N ASP A 98 -24.90 -5.47 -0.95
CA ASP A 98 -26.30 -5.31 -0.50
C ASP A 98 -26.98 -4.06 -1.08
N ARG A 99 -26.25 -2.94 -1.15
CA ARG A 99 -26.76 -1.66 -1.68
C ARG A 99 -26.71 -1.65 -3.21
N ASP A 100 -25.60 -2.11 -3.78
CA ASP A 100 -25.37 -2.06 -5.22
C ASP A 100 -26.32 -3.00 -5.98
N LEU A 101 -26.58 -4.21 -5.47
CA LEU A 101 -27.52 -5.14 -6.09
C LEU A 101 -28.96 -4.59 -6.07
N LYS A 102 -29.38 -3.93 -4.99
CA LYS A 102 -30.70 -3.27 -4.91
C LYS A 102 -30.84 -2.12 -5.91
N ALA A 103 -29.74 -1.45 -6.23
CA ALA A 103 -29.68 -0.41 -7.24
C ALA A 103 -29.49 -0.95 -8.67
N GLY A 104 -29.47 -2.27 -8.87
CA GLY A 104 -29.25 -2.91 -10.18
C GLY A 104 -27.82 -2.80 -10.70
N LYS A 105 -26.85 -2.44 -9.85
CA LYS A 105 -25.45 -2.28 -10.20
C LYS A 105 -24.71 -3.61 -9.97
N THR A 106 -24.34 -4.27 -11.07
CA THR A 106 -23.70 -5.59 -11.03
C THR A 106 -22.26 -5.58 -11.54
N SER A 107 -21.79 -4.46 -12.09
CA SER A 107 -20.42 -4.31 -12.61
C SER A 107 -19.88 -2.90 -12.38
N ILE A 108 -18.55 -2.78 -12.38
CA ILE A 108 -17.83 -1.51 -12.36
C ILE A 108 -16.62 -1.62 -13.30
N VAL A 109 -16.25 -0.53 -13.94
CA VAL A 109 -14.93 -0.42 -14.59
C VAL A 109 -13.91 -0.10 -13.51
N PHE A 110 -12.88 -0.94 -13.40
CA PHE A 110 -11.80 -0.77 -12.44
C PHE A 110 -10.48 -0.57 -13.20
N ASN A 111 -9.87 0.60 -13.02
CA ASN A 111 -8.52 0.85 -13.52
C ASN A 111 -7.50 0.26 -12.54
N THR A 112 -6.87 -0.84 -12.93
CA THR A 112 -5.93 -1.57 -12.07
C THR A 112 -4.66 -0.77 -11.76
N GLU A 113 -4.31 0.24 -12.56
CA GLU A 113 -3.16 1.12 -12.31
C GLU A 113 -3.35 1.96 -11.03
N GLU A 114 -4.60 2.20 -10.61
CA GLU A 114 -4.90 2.92 -9.36
C GLU A 114 -4.26 2.25 -8.14
N ASN A 115 -4.09 0.92 -8.15
CA ASN A 115 -3.46 0.17 -7.06
C ASN A 115 -2.08 0.73 -6.69
N ALA A 116 -1.28 1.15 -7.66
CA ALA A 116 0.04 1.70 -7.39
C ALA A 116 -0.04 2.97 -6.52
N PHE A 117 -1.04 3.83 -6.78
CA PHE A 117 -1.22 5.08 -6.05
C PHE A 117 -1.75 4.82 -4.63
N TYR A 118 -2.70 3.89 -4.48
CA TYR A 118 -3.19 3.49 -3.15
C TYR A 118 -2.10 2.82 -2.31
N ILE A 119 -1.25 1.97 -2.90
CA ILE A 119 -0.15 1.35 -2.16
C ILE A 119 0.85 2.42 -1.72
N LEU A 120 1.21 3.36 -2.60
CA LEU A 120 2.13 4.45 -2.25
C LEU A 120 1.60 5.27 -1.06
N GLU A 121 0.32 5.65 -1.09
CA GLU A 121 -0.32 6.36 0.01
C GLU A 121 -0.26 5.54 1.30
N ALA A 122 -0.58 4.24 1.23
CA ALA A 122 -0.59 3.37 2.40
C ALA A 122 0.81 3.24 3.04
N VAL A 123 1.86 3.10 2.22
CA VAL A 123 3.25 3.04 2.70
C VAL A 123 3.65 4.36 3.38
N ARG A 124 3.27 5.51 2.81
CA ARG A 124 3.52 6.83 3.41
C ARG A 124 2.80 7.00 4.74
N CYS A 125 1.50 6.68 4.77
CA CYS A 125 0.68 6.72 5.97
C CYS A 125 1.31 5.89 7.10
N LEU A 126 1.71 4.65 6.79
CA LEU A 126 2.36 3.77 7.75
C LEU A 126 3.68 4.34 8.27
N SER A 127 4.52 4.89 7.39
CA SER A 127 5.78 5.52 7.79
C SER A 127 5.57 6.72 8.74
N ILE A 128 4.55 7.54 8.51
CA ILE A 128 4.25 8.70 9.37
C ILE A 128 3.72 8.25 10.73
N ILE A 129 2.81 7.27 10.76
CA ILE A 129 2.22 6.75 12.00
C ILE A 129 3.27 6.05 12.86
N GLU A 130 4.14 5.23 12.26
CA GLU A 130 5.18 4.54 13.02
C GLU A 130 6.34 5.47 13.41
N GLY A 131 6.61 6.52 12.63
CA GLY A 131 7.64 7.52 12.92
C GLY A 131 9.00 6.87 13.20
N SER A 132 9.62 7.20 14.34
CA SER A 132 10.90 6.61 14.76
C SER A 132 10.86 5.11 15.09
N LYS A 133 9.65 4.52 15.19
CA LYS A 133 9.45 3.08 15.39
C LYS A 133 9.26 2.32 14.07
N TYR A 134 9.29 3.02 12.94
CA TYR A 134 9.14 2.40 11.64
C TYR A 134 10.23 1.35 11.43
N VAL A 135 9.80 0.14 11.06
CA VAL A 135 10.69 -0.96 10.74
C VAL A 135 10.72 -1.11 9.24
N PHE A 136 11.93 -1.10 8.67
CA PHE A 136 12.10 -1.34 7.24
C PHE A 136 11.58 -2.72 6.84
N HIS A 137 10.78 -2.75 5.79
CA HIS A 137 10.37 -3.98 5.10
C HIS A 137 10.80 -3.87 3.63
N PRO A 138 11.49 -4.89 3.07
CA PRO A 138 11.90 -4.89 1.67
C PRO A 138 10.76 -4.58 0.71
N GLU A 139 9.57 -5.12 0.96
CA GLU A 139 8.36 -4.85 0.18
C GLU A 139 8.10 -3.35 0.01
N PHE A 140 8.16 -2.58 1.09
CA PHE A 140 7.90 -1.14 1.07
C PHE A 140 9.00 -0.39 0.30
N GLY A 141 10.27 -0.74 0.54
CA GLY A 141 11.42 -0.15 -0.14
C GLY A 141 11.39 -0.40 -1.65
N PHE A 142 11.22 -1.67 -2.06
CA PHE A 142 11.15 -2.05 -3.46
C PHE A 142 9.91 -1.50 -4.16
N PHE A 143 8.79 -1.34 -3.45
CA PHE A 143 7.62 -0.67 -4.01
C PHE A 143 7.88 0.81 -4.31
N ILE A 144 8.44 1.57 -3.35
CA ILE A 144 8.80 2.98 -3.56
C ILE A 144 9.81 3.10 -4.72
N TYR A 145 10.77 2.18 -4.78
CA TYR A 145 11.75 2.13 -5.84
C TYR A 145 11.11 1.87 -7.22
N TRP A 146 10.27 0.84 -7.34
CA TRP A 146 9.51 0.54 -8.56
C TRP A 146 8.66 1.74 -9.00
N TYR A 147 7.93 2.36 -8.07
CA TYR A 147 7.06 3.50 -8.37
C TYR A 147 7.87 4.67 -8.94
N SER A 148 9.06 4.92 -8.38
CA SER A 148 9.97 5.98 -8.81
C SER A 148 10.50 5.78 -10.23
N LEU A 149 10.73 4.52 -10.62
CA LEU A 149 11.10 4.17 -12.00
C LEU A 149 9.93 4.26 -12.97
N LYS A 150 8.73 3.83 -12.56
CA LYS A 150 7.53 3.82 -13.40
C LYS A 150 7.01 5.24 -13.66
N TYR A 151 7.07 6.10 -12.64
CA TYR A 151 6.51 7.45 -12.66
C TYR A 151 7.55 8.53 -12.32
N PRO A 152 8.65 8.66 -13.07
CA PRO A 152 9.74 9.59 -12.75
C PRO A 152 9.30 11.06 -12.79
N ASN A 153 8.23 11.37 -13.52
CA ASN A 153 7.65 12.71 -13.61
C ASN A 153 6.83 13.10 -12.37
N HIS A 154 6.50 12.16 -11.48
CA HIS A 154 5.85 12.45 -10.20
C HIS A 154 6.85 12.89 -9.13
N LEU A 155 8.16 12.82 -9.42
CA LEU A 155 9.23 13.17 -8.49
C LEU A 155 9.82 14.55 -8.83
N ASN A 156 10.16 15.31 -7.78
CA ASN A 156 11.02 16.49 -7.93
C ASN A 156 12.47 16.06 -8.19
N ASP A 157 13.36 17.02 -8.45
CA ASP A 157 14.75 16.71 -8.80
C ASP A 157 15.49 15.98 -7.68
N GLN A 158 15.21 16.30 -6.42
CA GLN A 158 15.75 15.58 -5.26
C GLN A 158 15.29 14.11 -5.25
N GLY A 159 14.00 13.85 -5.44
CA GLY A 159 13.45 12.50 -5.53
C GLY A 159 14.05 11.72 -6.70
N LYS A 160 14.24 12.35 -7.86
CA LYS A 160 14.94 11.72 -9.00
C LYS A 160 16.40 11.37 -8.66
N MET A 161 17.08 12.20 -7.87
CA MET A 161 18.46 11.95 -7.46
C MET A 161 18.59 10.76 -6.51
N SER A 162 17.63 10.54 -5.61
CA SER A 162 17.63 9.43 -4.65
C SER A 162 17.67 8.04 -5.30
N PHE A 163 17.28 7.92 -6.57
CA PHE A 163 17.25 6.64 -7.30
C PHE A 163 18.17 6.62 -8.53
N ILE A 164 19.15 7.54 -8.63
CA ILE A 164 20.05 7.66 -9.79
C ILE A 164 20.83 6.37 -10.11
N LYS A 165 21.26 5.63 -9.07
CA LYS A 165 22.03 4.37 -9.25
C LYS A 165 21.22 3.24 -9.88
N LEU A 166 19.91 3.45 -10.03
CA LEU A 166 18.95 2.38 -10.24
C LEU A 166 18.21 2.49 -11.59
N LYS A 167 18.64 3.41 -12.47
CA LYS A 167 18.03 3.74 -13.77
C LYS A 167 18.09 2.63 -14.83
N ASN A 168 18.87 1.57 -14.61
CA ASN A 168 19.09 0.51 -15.60
C ASN A 168 18.12 -0.67 -15.46
N ILE A 169 17.22 -0.65 -14.47
CA ILE A 169 16.20 -1.68 -14.27
C ILE A 169 14.88 -1.19 -14.87
N SER A 170 14.25 -2.01 -15.70
CA SER A 170 12.92 -1.70 -16.23
C SER A 170 11.86 -1.83 -15.13
N PRO A 171 10.98 -0.83 -14.93
CA PRO A 171 9.86 -0.96 -13.99
C PRO A 171 8.85 -2.02 -14.40
N ASP A 172 8.86 -2.48 -15.66
CA ASP A 172 7.97 -3.55 -16.12
C ASP A 172 8.52 -4.96 -15.81
N ASN A 173 9.71 -5.07 -15.21
CA ASN A 173 10.26 -6.33 -14.74
C ASN A 173 9.81 -6.64 -13.31
N TYR A 174 8.50 -6.85 -13.10
CA TYR A 174 7.90 -7.12 -11.78
C TYR A 174 8.58 -8.28 -11.05
N LYS A 175 8.93 -9.34 -11.79
CA LYS A 175 9.65 -10.51 -11.28
C LYS A 175 10.97 -10.15 -10.60
N TYR A 176 11.74 -9.20 -11.15
CA TYR A 176 12.99 -8.75 -10.51
C TYR A 176 12.73 -8.19 -9.12
N PHE A 177 11.75 -7.29 -8.97
CA PHE A 177 11.41 -6.70 -7.68
C PHE A 177 10.94 -7.77 -6.67
N HIS A 178 10.10 -8.70 -7.11
CA HIS A 178 9.69 -9.84 -6.29
C HIS A 178 10.89 -10.69 -5.83
N ASP A 179 11.77 -11.07 -6.75
CA ASP A 179 12.91 -11.94 -6.46
C ASP A 179 13.90 -11.27 -5.48
N GLU A 180 14.12 -9.95 -5.62
CA GLU A 180 14.96 -9.19 -4.68
C GLU A 180 14.33 -9.09 -3.29
N ILE A 181 13.00 -8.89 -3.19
CA ILE A 181 12.27 -8.96 -1.91
C ILE A 181 12.49 -10.31 -1.25
N VAL A 182 12.31 -11.40 -1.99
CA VAL A 182 12.52 -12.77 -1.49
C VAL A 182 13.97 -12.98 -1.06
N TYR A 183 14.92 -12.50 -1.86
CA TYR A 183 16.34 -12.59 -1.56
C TYR A 183 16.71 -11.86 -0.26
N LEU A 184 16.29 -10.61 -0.07
CA LEU A 184 16.57 -9.88 1.17
C LEU A 184 15.90 -10.50 2.39
N LYS A 185 14.67 -11.02 2.25
CA LYS A 185 13.98 -11.73 3.36
C LYS A 185 14.68 -13.03 3.75
N ALA A 186 15.32 -13.71 2.80
CA ALA A 186 16.14 -14.88 3.07
C ALA A 186 17.52 -14.53 3.67
N ASN A 187 17.96 -13.27 3.56
CA ASN A 187 19.28 -12.79 3.99
C ASN A 187 19.16 -11.53 4.88
N PRO A 188 18.53 -11.63 6.07
CA PRO A 188 18.20 -10.46 6.88
C PRO A 188 19.41 -9.65 7.38
N ASP A 189 20.59 -10.25 7.46
CA ASP A 189 21.82 -9.55 7.83
C ASP A 189 22.21 -8.47 6.80
N LEU A 190 21.78 -8.59 5.54
CA LEU A 190 22.01 -7.59 4.50
C LEU A 190 21.15 -6.34 4.69
N MET A 191 20.00 -6.44 5.37
CA MET A 191 19.10 -5.30 5.60
C MET A 191 19.68 -4.27 6.58
N GLN A 192 20.68 -4.63 7.40
CA GLN A 192 21.29 -3.72 8.37
C GLN A 192 22.25 -2.69 7.75
N TYR A 193 22.66 -2.89 6.49
CA TYR A 193 23.62 -2.03 5.80
C TYR A 193 22.99 -0.86 5.04
N GLU A 194 21.70 -0.94 4.68
CA GLU A 194 21.01 0.16 3.98
C GLU A 194 20.70 1.33 4.93
N HIS A 195 20.54 1.08 6.23
CA HIS A 195 20.23 2.10 7.24
C HIS A 195 21.40 3.03 7.61
N LYS A 196 22.63 2.74 7.16
CA LYS A 196 23.85 3.51 7.47
C LYS A 196 24.34 4.38 6.32
N ALA A 197 23.59 4.48 5.23
CA ALA A 197 23.95 5.23 4.04
C ALA A 197 23.22 6.58 3.89
N GLU A 198 22.78 7.17 5.00
CA GLU A 198 22.33 8.58 5.09
C GLU A 198 23.42 9.47 5.69
#